data_AF-A0AAJ1JZM0-F1
#
_entry.id   AF-A0AAJ1JZM0-F1
#
_cell.length_a   1.000
_cell.length_b   1.000
_cell.length_c   1.000
_cell.angle_alpha   90.00
_cell.angle_beta   90.00
_cell.angle_gamma   90.00
#
_symmetry.space_group_name_H-M   'P 1'
#
loop_
_entity.id
_entity.type
_entity.pdbx_description
1 polymer ?
#
loop_
_entity_poly.entity_id
_entity_poly.type
_entity_poly.pdbx_seq_one_letter_code
_entity_poly.pdbx_strand_id
1 'polypeptide(L)'
;MRNVLALCLLVVSGVSVASEKLSCEYSVGDLSASPKLFIKGNANVVFDGESFTAYRPDGSYVITPPLKEKKEGIIFIDDNTKVFVASLDKANFAVSDRIKKTTEQWAKCSVNNIVIEQDRTKSDVKEQMKRIASIPWGGKEANKFFLKETHLFMLMECGWAGSVGFSTGSKPLVMLGSSYYQGDKSSFKNGEYSITFNGGAMRVAYNPQKVSGYISDAHSFTPCAAVRLGED
;
A
#
# COMPACT_ATOMS: atom_id res chain seq x y z
N MET A 1 -14.19 -32.29 -50.19
CA MET A 1 -13.82 -30.98 -49.60
C MET A 1 -14.14 -30.98 -48.11
N ARG A 2 -13.13 -31.03 -47.24
CA ARG A 2 -13.07 -30.32 -45.93
C ARG A 2 -11.73 -30.64 -45.27
N ASN A 3 -10.72 -29.85 -45.63
CA ASN A 3 -9.48 -29.74 -44.87
C ASN A 3 -9.80 -28.94 -43.61
N VAL A 4 -9.57 -29.53 -42.43
CA VAL A 4 -9.60 -28.80 -41.16
C VAL A 4 -8.14 -28.45 -40.84
N LEU A 5 -7.77 -27.18 -41.08
CA LEU A 5 -6.52 -26.62 -40.56
C LEU A 5 -6.67 -26.45 -39.04
N ALA A 6 -5.91 -27.21 -38.27
CA ALA A 6 -5.72 -26.96 -36.85
C ALA A 6 -4.74 -25.77 -36.69
N LEU A 7 -5.28 -24.64 -36.24
CA LEU A 7 -4.51 -23.45 -35.90
C LEU A 7 -3.88 -23.67 -34.50
N CYS A 8 -2.61 -24.07 -34.46
CA CYS A 8 -1.83 -24.10 -33.21
C CYS A 8 -1.58 -22.65 -32.74
N LEU A 9 -2.41 -22.18 -31.81
CA LEU A 9 -2.11 -20.99 -31.01
C LEU A 9 -0.95 -21.32 -30.06
N LEU A 10 0.26 -20.91 -30.43
CA LEU A 10 1.40 -20.85 -29.52
C LEU A 10 1.09 -19.78 -28.47
N VAL A 11 0.66 -20.22 -27.30
CA VAL A 11 0.58 -19.35 -26.11
C VAL A 11 2.01 -19.07 -25.69
N VAL A 12 2.55 -17.93 -26.14
CA VAL A 12 3.79 -17.39 -25.60
C VAL A 12 3.49 -16.98 -24.16
N SER A 13 3.78 -17.88 -23.23
CA SER A 13 3.84 -17.56 -21.81
C SER A 13 4.97 -16.55 -21.60
N GLY A 14 4.62 -15.27 -21.69
CA GLY A 14 5.48 -14.19 -21.23
C GLY A 14 5.73 -14.42 -19.74
N VAL A 15 6.99 -14.64 -19.39
CA VAL A 15 7.42 -14.64 -17.99
C VAL A 15 7.20 -13.21 -17.50
N SER A 16 6.13 -12.98 -16.74
CA SER A 16 5.98 -11.70 -16.05
C SER A 16 7.08 -11.62 -15.01
N VAL A 17 8.17 -10.91 -15.31
CA VAL A 17 9.17 -10.60 -14.30
C VAL A 17 8.52 -9.60 -13.36
N ALA A 18 8.21 -10.04 -12.14
CA ALA A 18 7.64 -9.18 -11.12
C ALA A 18 8.65 -8.06 -10.84
N SER A 19 8.21 -6.81 -10.99
CA SER A 19 9.02 -5.64 -10.62
C SER A 19 9.26 -5.65 -9.11
N GLU A 20 10.52 -5.68 -8.70
CA GLU A 20 10.91 -5.77 -7.28
C GLU A 20 11.28 -4.39 -6.74
N LYS A 21 10.73 -4.07 -5.56
CA LYS A 21 11.01 -2.84 -4.85
C LYS A 21 11.98 -3.12 -3.70
N LEU A 22 13.13 -2.47 -3.77
CA LEU A 22 14.29 -2.69 -2.93
C LEU A 22 14.55 -1.44 -2.07
N SER A 23 14.95 -1.64 -0.82
CA SER A 23 15.45 -0.59 0.06
C SER A 23 16.97 -0.69 0.11
N CYS A 24 17.65 0.42 -0.16
CA CYS A 24 19.10 0.47 -0.36
C CYS A 24 19.73 1.63 0.43
N GLU A 25 21.02 1.49 0.74
CA GLU A 25 21.88 2.57 1.24
C GLU A 25 22.32 3.43 0.05
N TYR A 26 21.88 4.69 0.02
CA TYR A 26 22.22 5.64 -1.03
C TYR A 26 23.48 6.43 -0.69
N SER A 27 24.40 6.50 -1.65
CA SER A 27 25.64 7.27 -1.55
C SER A 27 25.97 7.99 -2.85
N VAL A 28 26.73 9.08 -2.74
CA VAL A 28 27.14 9.91 -3.88
C VAL A 28 28.55 10.42 -3.70
N GLY A 29 29.29 10.55 -4.80
CA GLY A 29 30.63 11.15 -4.83
C GLY A 29 31.04 11.60 -6.22
N ASP A 30 32.24 12.18 -6.32
CA ASP A 30 32.77 12.66 -7.60
C ASP A 30 33.18 11.50 -8.50
N LEU A 31 32.91 11.65 -9.80
CA LEU A 31 33.31 10.69 -10.82
C LEU A 31 34.84 10.65 -10.90
N SER A 32 35.43 9.53 -10.48
CA SER A 32 36.87 9.27 -10.56
C SER A 32 37.13 7.77 -10.63
N ALA A 33 38.38 7.35 -10.88
CA ALA A 33 38.74 5.94 -10.94
C ALA A 33 38.52 5.20 -9.60
N SER A 34 38.61 5.92 -8.49
CA SER A 34 38.37 5.42 -7.13
C SER A 34 37.51 6.43 -6.35
N PRO A 35 36.20 6.49 -6.64
CA PRO A 35 35.32 7.51 -6.07
C PRO A 35 35.17 7.32 -4.57
N LYS A 36 35.35 8.42 -3.82
CA LYS A 36 34.95 8.47 -2.40
C LYS A 36 33.46 8.76 -2.34
N LEU A 37 32.67 7.73 -2.06
CA LEU A 37 31.23 7.82 -1.94
C LEU A 37 30.84 8.17 -0.50
N PHE A 38 29.94 9.14 -0.35
CA PHE A 38 29.40 9.55 0.95
C PHE A 38 27.97 9.07 1.08
N ILE A 39 27.69 8.30 2.13
CA ILE A 39 26.34 7.83 2.45
C ILE A 39 25.46 9.03 2.79
N LYS A 40 24.29 9.13 2.15
CA LYS A 40 23.32 10.22 2.33
C LYS A 40 21.99 9.76 2.93
N GLY A 41 21.79 8.46 3.12
CA GLY A 41 20.60 7.89 3.74
C GLY A 41 20.10 6.65 3.02
N ASN A 42 18.88 6.22 3.33
CA ASN A 42 18.23 5.12 2.64
C ASN A 42 17.34 5.63 1.51
N ALA A 43 17.28 4.88 0.41
CA ALA A 43 16.39 5.17 -0.70
C ALA A 43 15.97 3.89 -1.43
N ASN A 44 14.97 3.99 -2.30
CA ASN A 44 14.39 2.82 -2.94
C ASN A 44 14.88 2.64 -4.38
N VAL A 45 14.94 1.39 -4.83
CA VAL A 45 15.13 1.02 -6.23
C VAL A 45 13.98 0.11 -6.66
N VAL A 46 13.41 0.37 -7.82
CA VAL A 46 12.44 -0.53 -8.47
C VAL A 46 13.14 -1.14 -9.67
N PHE A 47 13.30 -2.47 -9.69
CA PHE A 47 13.99 -3.19 -10.77
C PHE A 47 13.07 -4.22 -11.40
N ASP A 48 12.91 -4.18 -12.72
CA ASP A 48 12.06 -5.10 -13.49
C ASP A 48 12.83 -6.23 -14.19
N GLY A 49 14.16 -6.29 -13.98
CA GLY A 49 15.05 -7.26 -14.62
C GLY A 49 15.79 -6.72 -15.84
N GLU A 50 15.27 -5.67 -16.48
CA GLU A 50 15.86 -5.03 -17.66
C GLU A 50 16.22 -3.56 -17.42
N SER A 51 15.47 -2.87 -16.56
CA SER A 51 15.64 -1.46 -16.22
C SER A 51 15.37 -1.21 -14.74
N PHE A 52 15.93 -0.14 -14.19
CA PHE A 52 15.60 0.29 -12.84
C PHE A 52 15.19 1.76 -12.76
N THR A 53 14.28 2.04 -11.83
CA THR A 53 14.01 3.38 -11.31
C THR A 53 14.64 3.49 -9.92
N ALA A 54 15.66 4.32 -9.78
CA ALA A 54 16.34 4.54 -8.51
C ALA A 54 15.99 5.91 -7.92
N TYR A 55 15.45 5.91 -6.70
CA TYR A 55 15.04 7.11 -5.98
C TYR A 55 16.17 7.61 -5.09
N ARG A 56 16.28 8.91 -4.90
CA ARG A 56 17.15 9.55 -3.92
C ARG A 56 16.38 9.77 -2.62
N PRO A 57 17.06 10.04 -1.49
CA PRO A 57 16.40 10.32 -0.21
C PRO A 57 15.42 11.51 -0.26
N ASP A 58 15.63 12.46 -1.16
CA ASP A 58 14.75 13.63 -1.37
C ASP A 58 13.51 13.33 -2.24
N GLY A 59 13.35 12.09 -2.71
CA GLY A 59 12.23 11.66 -3.56
C GLY A 59 12.44 11.89 -5.05
N SER A 60 13.48 12.62 -5.47
CA SER A 60 13.87 12.67 -6.88
C SER A 60 14.37 11.31 -7.36
N TYR A 61 14.38 11.05 -8.66
CA TYR A 61 14.75 9.73 -9.18
C TYR A 61 15.53 9.80 -10.48
N VAL A 62 16.07 8.65 -10.87
CA VAL A 62 16.67 8.39 -12.17
C VAL A 62 16.04 7.10 -12.74
N ILE A 63 15.73 7.11 -14.02
CA ILE A 63 15.22 5.94 -14.75
C ILE A 63 16.32 5.51 -15.72
N THR A 64 16.62 4.21 -15.75
CA THR A 64 17.58 3.67 -16.70
C THR A 64 16.89 3.30 -18.02
N PRO A 65 17.59 3.43 -19.15
CA PRO A 65 17.26 2.64 -20.33
C PRO A 65 17.35 1.12 -20.02
N PRO A 66 16.82 0.27 -20.91
CA PRO A 66 17.05 -1.16 -20.83
C PRO A 66 18.56 -1.45 -20.85
N LEU A 67 19.04 -2.14 -19.82
CA LEU A 67 20.43 -2.56 -19.67
C LEU A 67 20.69 -3.73 -20.63
N LYS A 68 21.79 -3.67 -21.38
CA LYS A 68 22.00 -4.56 -22.54
C LYS A 68 23.16 -5.52 -22.35
N GLU A 69 24.21 -5.07 -21.69
CA GLU A 69 25.46 -5.82 -21.58
C GLU A 69 25.51 -6.55 -20.25
N LYS A 70 25.79 -7.86 -20.29
CA LYS A 70 25.98 -8.70 -19.10
C LYS A 70 27.43 -9.14 -19.01
N LYS A 71 28.08 -8.86 -17.89
CA LYS A 71 29.48 -9.24 -17.65
C LYS A 71 29.70 -9.42 -16.15
N GLU A 72 30.42 -10.48 -15.75
CA GLU A 72 30.96 -10.62 -14.38
C GLU A 72 29.93 -10.35 -13.24
N GLY A 73 28.71 -10.85 -13.37
CA GLY A 73 27.69 -10.70 -12.32
C GLY A 73 26.95 -9.36 -12.31
N ILE A 74 27.22 -8.48 -13.28
CA ILE A 74 26.50 -7.22 -13.49
C ILE A 74 25.81 -7.16 -14.85
N ILE A 75 24.79 -6.31 -14.93
CA ILE A 75 24.13 -5.88 -16.17
C ILE A 75 24.23 -4.36 -16.26
N PHE A 76 24.62 -3.84 -17.43
CA PHE A 76 24.90 -2.41 -17.60
C PHE A 76 24.57 -1.88 -19.00
N ILE A 77 24.58 -0.56 -19.11
CA ILE A 77 24.60 0.17 -20.38
C ILE A 77 25.43 1.44 -20.21
N ASP A 78 26.22 1.77 -21.24
CA ASP A 78 26.91 3.05 -21.40
C ASP A 78 26.28 3.79 -22.57
N ASP A 79 25.59 4.90 -22.28
CA ASP A 79 24.96 5.74 -23.32
C ASP A 79 25.87 6.89 -23.79
N ASN A 80 27.17 6.81 -23.47
CA ASN A 80 28.20 7.83 -23.60
C ASN A 80 28.10 9.00 -22.60
N THR A 81 26.91 9.30 -22.08
CA THR A 81 26.71 10.37 -21.07
C THR A 81 26.66 9.82 -19.66
N LYS A 82 26.10 8.63 -19.50
CA LYS A 82 25.91 7.92 -18.24
C LYS A 82 26.22 6.45 -18.42
N VAL A 83 26.80 5.88 -17.38
CA VAL A 83 26.94 4.43 -17.23
C VAL A 83 25.98 4.00 -16.13
N PHE A 84 25.04 3.12 -16.47
CA PHE A 84 24.09 2.54 -15.53
C PHE A 84 24.47 1.09 -15.28
N VAL A 85 24.52 0.69 -14.03
CA VAL A 85 24.93 -0.66 -13.62
C VAL A 85 23.95 -1.19 -12.59
N ALA A 86 23.57 -2.45 -12.73
CA ALA A 86 22.88 -3.22 -11.72
C ALA A 86 23.61 -4.56 -11.50
N SER A 87 23.70 -5.02 -10.26
CA SER A 87 24.15 -6.38 -9.97
C SER A 87 23.04 -7.38 -10.25
N LEU A 88 23.39 -8.56 -10.77
CA LEU A 88 22.40 -9.61 -11.09
C LEU A 88 21.71 -10.17 -9.84
N ASP A 89 22.37 -10.09 -8.68
CA ASP A 89 21.82 -10.43 -7.36
C ASP A 89 20.94 -9.33 -6.75
N LYS A 90 20.79 -8.19 -7.45
CA LYS A 90 19.98 -7.03 -7.06
C LYS A 90 20.42 -6.34 -5.77
N ALA A 91 21.62 -6.63 -5.28
CA ALA A 91 22.16 -6.02 -4.07
C ALA A 91 22.73 -4.61 -4.31
N ASN A 92 23.08 -4.25 -5.55
CA ASN A 92 23.78 -3.01 -5.87
C ASN A 92 23.34 -2.42 -7.21
N PHE A 93 23.16 -1.10 -7.24
CA PHE A 93 22.88 -0.31 -8.43
C PHE A 93 23.76 0.94 -8.43
N ALA A 94 24.17 1.41 -9.60
CA ALA A 94 24.97 2.61 -9.72
C ALA A 94 24.69 3.38 -11.01
N VAL A 95 24.85 4.69 -10.94
CA VAL A 95 24.80 5.60 -12.09
C VAL A 95 26.01 6.51 -12.05
N SER A 96 26.86 6.44 -13.07
CA SER A 96 27.98 7.36 -13.26
C SER A 96 27.62 8.38 -14.34
N ASP A 97 27.44 9.64 -13.96
CA ASP A 97 27.08 10.73 -14.86
C ASP A 97 28.33 11.53 -15.27
N ARG A 98 28.70 11.45 -16.56
CA ARG A 98 29.87 12.12 -17.13
C ARG A 98 29.66 13.61 -17.37
N ILE A 99 28.39 14.05 -17.42
CA ILE A 99 28.02 15.46 -17.56
C ILE A 99 28.11 16.13 -16.19
N LYS A 100 27.47 15.53 -15.18
CA LYS A 100 27.50 16.06 -13.81
C LYS A 100 28.80 15.77 -13.06
N LYS A 101 29.64 14.86 -13.59
CA LYS A 101 30.87 14.38 -12.94
C LYS A 101 30.61 13.75 -11.57
N THR A 102 29.52 13.01 -11.45
CA THR A 102 29.11 12.36 -10.19
C THR A 102 28.88 10.87 -10.40
N THR A 103 29.15 10.09 -9.37
CA THR A 103 28.72 8.69 -9.26
C THR A 103 27.73 8.58 -8.11
N GLU A 104 26.55 8.05 -8.42
CA GLU A 104 25.51 7.72 -7.45
C GLU A 104 25.46 6.20 -7.29
N GLN A 105 25.30 5.71 -6.06
CA GLN A 105 25.21 4.28 -5.76
C GLN A 105 24.08 3.99 -4.78
N TRP A 106 23.35 2.91 -5.04
CA TRP A 106 22.40 2.27 -4.15
C TRP A 106 22.95 0.89 -3.82
N ALA A 107 23.51 0.74 -2.62
CA ALA A 107 24.18 -0.48 -2.17
C ALA A 107 23.41 -1.16 -1.06
N LYS A 108 23.79 -2.41 -0.74
CA LYS A 108 23.19 -3.21 0.35
C LYS A 108 21.66 -3.31 0.22
N CYS A 109 21.18 -3.39 -1.02
CA CYS A 109 19.77 -3.46 -1.31
C CYS A 109 19.17 -4.76 -0.76
N SER A 110 17.98 -4.64 -0.19
CA SER A 110 17.18 -5.78 0.26
C SER A 110 15.72 -5.56 -0.12
N VAL A 111 14.96 -6.65 -0.26
CA VAL A 111 13.52 -6.59 -0.55
C VAL A 111 12.85 -5.76 0.54
N ASN A 112 12.21 -4.66 0.13
CA ASN A 112 11.52 -3.78 1.06
C ASN A 112 10.17 -4.41 1.45
N ASN A 113 10.18 -5.31 2.42
CA ASN A 113 8.97 -5.98 2.92
C ASN A 113 7.93 -4.97 3.44
N ILE A 114 8.34 -3.81 3.95
CA ILE A 114 7.45 -2.80 4.52
C ILE A 114 6.56 -2.16 3.44
N VAL A 115 7.09 -1.91 2.24
CA VAL A 115 6.32 -1.26 1.17
C VAL A 115 5.47 -2.28 0.41
N ILE A 116 5.96 -3.52 0.26
CA ILE A 116 5.17 -4.62 -0.31
C ILE A 116 3.98 -4.96 0.60
N GLU A 117 4.17 -4.95 1.92
CA GLU A 117 3.08 -5.12 2.88
C GLU A 117 2.09 -3.96 2.84
N GLN A 118 2.56 -2.70 2.82
CA GLN A 118 1.66 -1.55 2.72
C GLN A 118 0.83 -1.51 1.43
N ASP A 119 1.42 -1.85 0.28
CA ASP A 119 0.70 -1.86 -1.01
C ASP A 119 -0.27 -3.05 -1.11
N ARG A 120 0.09 -4.23 -0.56
CA ARG A 120 -0.83 -5.37 -0.43
C ARG A 120 -1.99 -5.07 0.53
N THR A 121 -1.70 -4.54 1.72
CA THR A 121 -2.73 -4.16 2.70
C THR A 121 -3.69 -3.12 2.13
N LYS A 122 -3.22 -2.12 1.37
CA LYS A 122 -4.10 -1.15 0.71
C LYS A 122 -4.98 -1.79 -0.37
N SER A 123 -4.45 -2.71 -1.15
CA SER A 123 -5.20 -3.45 -2.17
C SER A 123 -6.28 -4.35 -1.53
N ASP A 124 -5.92 -5.06 -0.47
CA ASP A 124 -6.81 -5.96 0.25
C ASP A 124 -7.93 -5.20 0.96
N VAL A 125 -7.61 -4.08 1.62
CA VAL A 125 -8.60 -3.17 2.22
C VAL A 125 -9.58 -2.65 1.17
N LYS A 126 -9.09 -2.23 0.00
CA LYS A 126 -9.94 -1.71 -1.08
C LYS A 126 -10.91 -2.78 -1.60
N GLU A 127 -10.45 -4.01 -1.77
CA GLU A 127 -11.29 -5.13 -2.22
C GLU A 127 -12.31 -5.53 -1.14
N GLN A 128 -11.91 -5.55 0.14
CA GLN A 128 -12.83 -5.77 1.26
C GLN A 128 -13.93 -4.70 1.34
N MET A 129 -13.56 -3.42 1.22
CA MET A 129 -14.51 -2.29 1.19
C MET A 129 -15.51 -2.44 0.03
N LYS A 130 -15.04 -2.84 -1.16
CA LYS A 130 -15.89 -3.08 -2.33
C LYS A 130 -16.87 -4.23 -2.10
N ARG A 131 -16.41 -5.33 -1.48
CA ARG A 131 -17.28 -6.45 -1.12
C ARG A 131 -18.34 -6.03 -0.10
N ILE A 132 -17.96 -5.30 0.94
CA ILE A 132 -18.89 -4.79 1.95
C ILE A 132 -19.94 -3.88 1.32
N ALA A 133 -19.54 -2.97 0.44
CA ALA A 133 -20.46 -2.08 -0.27
C ALA A 133 -21.47 -2.84 -1.15
N SER A 134 -21.08 -4.01 -1.67
CA SER A 134 -21.92 -4.84 -2.53
C SER A 134 -22.98 -5.65 -1.80
N ILE A 135 -22.88 -5.78 -0.47
CA ILE A 135 -23.84 -6.55 0.32
C ILE A 135 -25.16 -5.75 0.44
N PRO A 136 -26.33 -6.38 0.22
CA PRO A 136 -27.62 -5.74 0.43
C PRO A 136 -27.91 -5.61 1.92
N TRP A 137 -27.57 -4.44 2.48
CA TRP A 137 -27.72 -4.13 3.91
C TRP A 137 -29.17 -3.78 4.32
N GLY A 138 -30.10 -4.68 4.07
CA GLY A 138 -31.51 -4.56 4.46
C GLY A 138 -31.99 -5.72 5.33
N GLY A 139 -33.21 -5.58 5.86
CA GLY A 139 -33.95 -6.71 6.42
C GLY A 139 -33.36 -7.35 7.68
N LYS A 140 -33.62 -8.65 7.85
CA LYS A 140 -33.25 -9.41 9.06
C LYS A 140 -31.75 -9.72 9.10
N GLU A 141 -31.14 -9.84 7.94
CA GLU A 141 -29.74 -10.18 7.72
C GLU A 141 -28.83 -9.06 8.22
N ALA A 142 -29.13 -7.80 7.84
CA ALA A 142 -28.40 -6.64 8.37
C ALA A 142 -28.55 -6.50 9.89
N ASN A 143 -29.74 -6.76 10.42
CA ASN A 143 -29.97 -6.76 11.87
C ASN A 143 -29.16 -7.87 12.58
N LYS A 144 -29.10 -9.08 12.00
CA LYS A 144 -28.28 -10.16 12.54
C LYS A 144 -26.80 -9.77 12.55
N PHE A 145 -26.30 -9.28 11.42
CA PHE A 145 -24.90 -8.90 11.26
C PHE A 145 -24.49 -7.78 12.24
N PHE A 146 -25.23 -6.66 12.27
CA PHE A 146 -24.81 -5.48 13.04
C PHE A 146 -25.24 -5.49 14.52
N LEU A 147 -26.31 -6.20 14.87
CA LEU A 147 -26.88 -6.16 16.23
C LEU A 147 -26.69 -7.46 17.00
N LYS A 148 -26.29 -8.56 16.35
CA LYS A 148 -26.10 -9.85 17.03
C LYS A 148 -24.68 -10.39 16.88
N GLU A 149 -24.13 -10.33 15.68
CA GLU A 149 -22.76 -10.79 15.41
C GLU A 149 -21.74 -9.71 15.75
N THR A 150 -20.59 -10.16 16.24
CA THR A 150 -19.47 -9.28 16.59
C THR A 150 -18.54 -9.17 15.40
N HIS A 151 -18.40 -7.95 14.89
CA HIS A 151 -17.49 -7.61 13.79
C HIS A 151 -16.73 -6.34 14.17
N LEU A 152 -15.46 -6.24 13.80
CA LEU A 152 -14.61 -5.10 14.12
C LEU A 152 -14.43 -4.18 12.90
N PHE A 153 -14.62 -2.89 13.14
CA PHE A 153 -14.48 -1.84 12.15
C PHE A 153 -13.58 -0.72 12.68
N MET A 154 -12.99 0.03 11.75
CA MET A 154 -12.21 1.21 12.05
C MET A 154 -12.61 2.33 11.11
N LEU A 155 -12.98 3.47 11.68
CA LEU A 155 -13.12 4.72 10.97
C LEU A 155 -11.78 5.46 11.01
N MET A 156 -11.36 5.95 9.86
CA MET A 156 -10.13 6.70 9.64
C MET A 156 -10.47 8.15 9.34
N GLU A 157 -9.51 9.04 9.55
CA GLU A 157 -9.63 10.46 9.18
C GLU A 157 -10.81 11.19 9.86
N CYS A 158 -11.16 10.79 11.08
CA CYS A 158 -12.26 11.37 11.86
C CYS A 158 -11.89 12.72 12.51
N GLY A 159 -11.12 13.57 11.81
CA GLY A 159 -10.68 14.88 12.29
C GLY A 159 -10.06 14.82 13.69
N TRP A 160 -10.68 15.50 14.67
CA TRP A 160 -10.17 15.60 16.04
C TRP A 160 -10.08 14.25 16.77
N ALA A 161 -10.91 13.28 16.38
CA ALA A 161 -10.94 11.96 17.01
C ALA A 161 -9.85 11.02 16.45
N GLY A 162 -9.15 11.41 15.39
CA GLY A 162 -8.15 10.56 14.73
C GLY A 162 -8.78 9.31 14.12
N SER A 163 -8.34 8.14 14.56
CA SER A 163 -8.95 6.85 14.18
C SER A 163 -9.88 6.35 15.27
N VAL A 164 -11.06 5.88 14.87
CA VAL A 164 -12.10 5.37 15.77
C VAL A 164 -12.35 3.90 15.48
N GLY A 165 -12.00 3.01 16.40
CA GLY A 165 -12.38 1.60 16.32
C GLY A 165 -13.79 1.39 16.87
N PHE A 166 -14.56 0.47 16.31
CA PHE A 166 -15.81 0.03 16.94
C PHE A 166 -16.15 -1.41 16.61
N SER A 167 -16.84 -2.10 17.53
CA SER A 167 -17.36 -3.44 17.31
C SER A 167 -18.89 -3.47 17.23
N THR A 168 -19.43 -4.38 16.42
CA THR A 168 -20.87 -4.63 16.32
C THR A 168 -21.34 -5.68 17.33
N GLY A 169 -22.65 -5.96 17.33
CA GLY A 169 -23.23 -7.04 18.12
C GLY A 169 -24.01 -6.56 19.34
N SER A 170 -24.28 -7.50 20.25
CA SER A 170 -25.14 -7.26 21.43
C SER A 170 -24.46 -6.42 22.52
N LYS A 171 -23.13 -6.39 22.54
CA LYS A 171 -22.30 -5.58 23.45
C LYS A 171 -21.23 -4.85 22.65
N PRO A 172 -21.62 -3.82 21.89
CA PRO A 172 -20.69 -3.09 21.04
C PRO A 172 -19.70 -2.29 21.90
N LEU A 173 -18.48 -2.12 21.38
CA LEU A 173 -17.42 -1.33 21.98
C LEU A 173 -17.01 -0.22 21.01
N VAL A 174 -16.53 0.90 21.55
CA VAL A 174 -15.94 2.00 20.80
C VAL A 174 -14.54 2.28 21.37
N MET A 175 -13.55 2.38 20.48
CA MET A 175 -12.15 2.66 20.77
C MET A 175 -11.79 4.04 20.24
N LEU A 176 -11.36 4.93 21.12
CA LEU A 176 -10.91 6.28 20.78
C LEU A 176 -9.54 6.53 21.39
N GLY A 177 -8.52 6.63 20.54
CA GLY A 177 -7.13 6.67 21.00
C GLY A 177 -6.81 5.45 21.88
N SER A 178 -6.39 5.69 23.12
CA SER A 178 -6.10 4.64 24.12
C SER A 178 -7.28 4.24 25.00
N SER A 179 -8.46 4.84 24.79
CA SER A 179 -9.65 4.65 25.63
C SER A 179 -10.65 3.69 25.00
N TYR A 180 -11.34 2.93 25.84
CA TYR A 180 -12.37 1.97 25.47
C TYR A 180 -13.69 2.32 26.14
N TYR A 181 -14.76 2.37 25.36
CA TYR A 181 -16.11 2.70 25.81
C TYR A 181 -17.07 1.57 25.45
N GLN A 182 -17.85 1.12 26.43
CA GLN A 182 -18.97 0.24 26.13
C GLN A 182 -20.12 1.05 25.52
N GLY A 183 -20.75 0.50 24.47
CA GLY A 183 -21.90 1.14 23.84
C GLY A 183 -23.14 1.04 24.73
N ASP A 184 -23.85 2.16 24.85
CA ASP A 184 -25.09 2.29 25.62
C ASP A 184 -26.29 1.75 24.83
N LYS A 185 -26.39 2.15 23.56
CA LYS A 185 -27.42 1.70 22.60
C LYS A 185 -26.85 1.61 21.20
N SER A 186 -27.20 0.54 20.50
CA SER A 186 -26.91 0.37 19.08
C SER A 186 -28.18 0.19 18.24
N SER A 187 -28.11 0.57 16.97
CA SER A 187 -29.21 0.36 16.03
C SER A 187 -28.72 0.26 14.59
N PHE A 188 -29.47 -0.46 13.76
CA PHE A 188 -29.29 -0.47 12.31
C PHE A 188 -30.59 0.03 11.66
N LYS A 189 -30.57 1.25 11.10
CA LYS A 189 -31.74 1.90 10.51
C LYS A 189 -31.34 2.62 9.23
N ASN A 190 -32.18 2.53 8.19
CA ASN A 190 -31.97 3.22 6.91
C ASN A 190 -30.58 2.98 6.29
N GLY A 191 -30.04 1.76 6.43
CA GLY A 191 -28.72 1.40 5.93
C GLY A 191 -27.55 1.96 6.74
N GLU A 192 -27.79 2.49 7.95
CA GLU A 192 -26.76 3.00 8.84
C GLU A 192 -26.77 2.23 10.16
N TYR A 193 -25.60 1.72 10.54
CA TYR A 193 -25.32 1.25 11.88
C TYR A 193 -24.89 2.42 12.77
N SER A 194 -25.32 2.43 14.03
CA SER A 194 -24.87 3.44 14.99
C SER A 194 -24.78 2.89 16.40
N ILE A 195 -23.84 3.44 17.17
CA ILE A 195 -23.63 3.18 18.59
C ILE A 195 -23.59 4.53 19.30
N THR A 196 -24.38 4.68 20.36
CA THR A 196 -24.21 5.73 21.35
C THR A 196 -23.35 5.19 22.50
N PHE A 197 -22.46 6.03 23.03
CA PHE A 197 -21.52 5.66 24.09
C PHE A 197 -21.23 6.89 24.96
N ASN A 198 -20.44 6.67 26.02
CA ASN A 198 -20.09 7.72 26.99
C ASN A 198 -21.35 8.34 27.65
N GLY A 199 -22.25 7.48 28.16
CA GLY A 199 -23.50 7.92 28.78
C GLY A 199 -24.50 8.52 27.79
N GLY A 200 -24.41 8.13 26.53
CA GLY A 200 -25.22 8.65 25.42
C GLY A 200 -24.78 10.02 24.89
N ALA A 201 -23.70 10.60 25.40
CA ALA A 201 -23.22 11.92 24.97
C ALA A 201 -22.53 11.90 23.60
N MET A 202 -22.08 10.73 23.15
CA MET A 202 -21.35 10.56 21.89
C MET A 202 -22.00 9.49 21.03
N ARG A 203 -21.82 9.61 19.72
CA ARG A 203 -22.31 8.67 18.71
C ARG A 203 -21.23 8.39 17.69
N VAL A 204 -21.04 7.11 17.37
CA VAL A 204 -20.35 6.66 16.16
C VAL A 204 -21.38 6.04 15.24
N ALA A 205 -21.28 6.34 13.95
CA ALA A 205 -22.18 5.80 12.94
C ALA A 205 -21.41 5.39 11.69
N TYR A 206 -21.95 4.37 11.02
CA TYR A 206 -21.32 3.73 9.88
C TYR A 206 -22.36 3.31 8.85
N ASN A 207 -22.17 3.75 7.61
CA ASN A 207 -22.94 3.32 6.47
C ASN A 207 -22.08 2.35 5.62
N PRO A 208 -22.39 1.04 5.63
CA PRO A 208 -21.60 0.05 4.91
C PRO A 208 -21.73 0.12 3.39
N GLN A 209 -22.82 0.66 2.84
CA GLN A 209 -22.94 0.85 1.38
C GLN A 209 -22.05 1.98 0.87
N LYS A 210 -21.96 3.06 1.65
CA LYS A 210 -21.11 4.22 1.33
C LYS A 210 -19.69 4.07 1.85
N VAL A 211 -19.41 3.00 2.61
CA VAL A 211 -18.14 2.73 3.28
C VAL A 211 -17.58 3.97 3.99
N SER A 212 -18.45 4.68 4.70
CA SER A 212 -18.16 5.92 5.39
C SER A 212 -18.91 5.97 6.71
N GLY A 213 -18.45 6.82 7.61
CA GLY A 213 -19.05 6.99 8.91
C GLY A 213 -18.87 8.40 9.43
N TYR A 214 -19.25 8.59 10.68
CA TYR A 214 -18.96 9.81 11.40
C TYR A 214 -18.89 9.52 12.90
N ILE A 215 -18.21 10.41 13.61
CA ILE A 215 -18.31 10.53 15.06
C ILE A 215 -18.88 11.91 15.39
N SER A 216 -19.77 11.95 16.38
CA SER A 216 -20.39 13.20 16.83
C SER A 216 -20.59 13.22 18.34
N ASP A 217 -20.60 14.41 18.89
CA ASP A 217 -21.06 14.73 20.23
C ASP A 217 -22.11 15.87 20.16
N ALA A 218 -22.46 16.46 21.30
CA ALA A 218 -23.43 17.56 21.36
C ALA A 218 -22.99 18.85 20.62
N HIS A 219 -21.70 19.03 20.37
CA HIS A 219 -21.08 20.26 19.85
C HIS A 219 -20.38 20.05 18.51
N SER A 220 -20.05 18.82 18.14
CA SER A 220 -19.24 18.50 16.97
C SER A 220 -19.78 17.33 16.16
N PHE A 221 -19.59 17.42 14.85
CA PHE A 221 -19.85 16.36 13.90
C PHE A 221 -18.63 16.22 13.00
N THR A 222 -18.08 15.01 12.89
CA THR A 222 -16.88 14.77 12.10
C THR A 222 -17.07 13.58 11.17
N PRO A 223 -17.05 13.77 9.84
CA PRO A 223 -17.11 12.68 8.88
C PRO A 223 -15.82 11.86 8.91
N CYS A 224 -15.92 10.59 8.54
CA CYS A 224 -14.82 9.64 8.52
C CYS A 224 -14.88 8.71 7.29
N ALA A 225 -13.72 8.23 6.85
CA ALA A 225 -13.62 7.06 5.97
C ALA A 225 -13.71 5.76 6.80
N ALA A 226 -14.20 4.64 6.27
CA ALA A 226 -14.42 3.42 7.05
C ALA A 226 -13.70 2.19 6.48
N VAL A 227 -13.12 1.33 7.32
CA VAL A 227 -12.48 0.06 6.95
C VAL A 227 -12.98 -1.06 7.88
N ARG A 228 -13.18 -2.28 7.37
CA ARG A 228 -13.44 -3.49 8.18
C ARG A 228 -12.13 -4.19 8.47
N LEU A 229 -11.93 -4.65 9.70
CA LEU A 229 -10.65 -5.20 10.14
C LEU A 229 -10.57 -6.74 10.17
N GLY A 230 -11.66 -7.46 9.84
CA GLY A 230 -11.62 -8.93 9.68
C GLY A 230 -12.97 -9.65 9.84
N GLU A 231 -12.93 -10.94 9.55
CA GLU A 231 -13.83 -12.01 10.03
C GLU A 231 -12.92 -12.97 10.82
N ASP A 232 -13.27 -13.25 12.09
CA ASP A 232 -12.69 -14.39 12.80
C ASP A 232 -13.22 -15.69 12.21
#